data_AF-A0A8K1FJ50-F1
#
_entry.id   AF-A0A8K1FJ50-F1
#
_cell.length_a   1.000
_cell.length_b   1.000
_cell.length_c   1.000
_cell.angle_alpha   90.00
_cell.angle_beta   90.00
_cell.angle_gamma   90.00
#
_symmetry.space_group_name_H-M   'P 1'
#
loop_
_entity.id
_entity.type
_entity.pdbx_description
1 polymer ?
#
loop_
_entity_poly.entity_id
_entity_poly.type
_entity_poly.pdbx_seq_one_letter_code
_entity_poly.pdbx_strand_id
1 'polypeptide(L)'
;MGKLGKVFGLGKKGKISISIEKPSCIAGELIHAVVLKATGKEKVSWEQRIGQEFETEDFEREHEFFKEKIILSQIPHTLQPGDYVYPFQYQLPSTLPGVFSLERYACLGVNNLEATVQYKFKATLEDLKARTYVVVHERLAQRIQPSQDSITQNIHWFCCLSRGKCTLAVAMDKNVYLPGETAQILCHITNDSHVNISALRCHLYQDITLTLAFPEAQTFTRLIAEARFSGVPAVPSSSDR
;
A
#
# COMPACT_ATOMS: atom_id res chain seq x y z
N MET A 1 -40.93 14.67 5.00
CA MET A 1 -39.72 15.47 5.37
C MET A 1 -38.68 14.48 5.85
N GLY A 2 -37.50 14.23 5.28
CA GLY A 2 -36.76 14.84 4.17
C GLY A 2 -35.25 14.70 4.51
N LYS A 3 -34.49 13.96 3.68
CA LYS A 3 -33.01 13.79 3.69
C LYS A 3 -32.50 12.90 4.85
N LEU A 4 -31.48 12.04 4.73
CA LEU A 4 -30.28 12.00 3.89
C LEU A 4 -30.01 10.56 3.41
N GLY A 5 -29.56 10.41 2.17
CA GLY A 5 -29.10 9.12 1.66
C GLY A 5 -28.45 9.22 0.29
N LYS A 6 -27.56 10.20 0.11
CA LYS A 6 -26.64 10.25 -1.04
C LYS A 6 -25.27 10.63 -0.54
N VAL A 7 -24.43 9.64 -0.30
CA VAL A 7 -22.98 9.80 -0.25
C VAL A 7 -22.38 8.76 -1.20
N PHE A 8 -21.52 9.26 -2.06
CA PHE A 8 -21.05 8.66 -3.29
C PHE A 8 -20.22 7.38 -3.06
N GLY A 9 -20.78 6.23 -3.43
CA GLY A 9 -20.05 4.99 -3.67
C GLY A 9 -20.28 4.55 -5.11
N LEU A 10 -19.23 4.49 -5.93
CA LEU A 10 -19.29 3.96 -7.30
C LEU A 10 -19.82 2.52 -7.24
N GLY A 11 -21.09 2.31 -7.59
CA GLY A 11 -21.63 0.97 -7.81
C GLY A 11 -20.95 0.36 -9.03
N LYS A 12 -20.02 -0.58 -8.83
CA LYS A 12 -19.44 -1.32 -9.94
C LYS A 12 -20.42 -2.42 -10.35
N LYS A 13 -20.87 -2.38 -11.61
CA LYS A 13 -21.65 -3.46 -12.24
C LYS A 13 -20.69 -4.57 -12.63
N GLY A 14 -20.98 -5.80 -12.23
CA GLY A 14 -20.17 -6.99 -12.55
C GLY A 14 -20.99 -8.09 -13.20
N LYS A 15 -20.32 -8.96 -13.94
CA LYS A 15 -20.88 -10.23 -14.43
C LYS A 15 -19.96 -11.35 -13.97
N ILE A 16 -20.54 -12.44 -13.47
CA ILE A 16 -19.81 -13.70 -13.26
C ILE A 16 -20.47 -14.77 -14.12
N SER A 17 -19.64 -15.48 -14.89
CA SER A 17 -20.05 -16.60 -15.71
C SER A 17 -19.74 -17.91 -14.98
N ILE A 18 -20.68 -18.85 -15.02
CA ILE A 18 -20.52 -20.22 -14.53
C ILE A 18 -20.85 -21.13 -15.71
N SER A 19 -19.87 -21.95 -16.10
CA SER A 19 -20.04 -22.96 -17.15
C SER A 19 -20.36 -24.31 -16.50
N ILE A 20 -21.41 -24.97 -16.99
CA ILE A 20 -21.86 -26.28 -16.52
C ILE A 20 -21.56 -27.31 -17.60
N GLU A 21 -20.55 -28.14 -17.37
CA GLU A 21 -20.09 -29.14 -18.35
C GLU A 21 -20.90 -30.44 -18.32
N LYS A 22 -21.59 -30.74 -17.21
CA LYS A 22 -22.47 -31.92 -17.07
C LYS A 22 -23.70 -31.56 -16.23
N PRO A 23 -24.92 -32.01 -16.60
CA PRO A 23 -26.10 -31.82 -15.79
C PRO A 23 -26.14 -32.93 -14.75
N SER A 24 -25.47 -32.78 -13.61
CA SER A 24 -25.60 -33.76 -12.53
C SER A 24 -26.42 -33.18 -11.39
N CYS A 25 -27.68 -33.61 -11.30
CA CYS A 25 -28.45 -33.54 -10.06
C CYS A 25 -29.15 -34.89 -9.84
N ILE A 26 -29.13 -35.38 -8.61
CA ILE A 26 -29.90 -36.55 -8.17
C ILE A 26 -31.33 -36.08 -7.89
N ALA A 27 -32.34 -36.79 -8.40
CA ALA A 27 -33.74 -36.43 -8.23
C ALA A 27 -34.15 -36.52 -6.75
N GLY A 28 -34.64 -35.42 -6.17
CA GLY A 28 -35.30 -35.40 -4.84
C GLY A 28 -34.84 -34.33 -3.84
N GLU A 29 -33.84 -33.49 -4.13
CA GLU A 29 -33.29 -32.55 -3.14
C GLU A 29 -33.36 -31.05 -3.50
N LEU A 30 -33.13 -30.25 -2.45
CA LEU A 30 -33.46 -28.84 -2.22
C LEU A 30 -33.12 -27.85 -3.34
N ILE A 31 -33.85 -26.72 -3.32
CA ILE A 31 -33.59 -25.49 -4.10
C ILE A 31 -32.08 -25.18 -4.15
N HIS A 32 -31.46 -25.33 -5.32
CA HIS A 32 -30.08 -24.90 -5.54
C HIS A 32 -30.05 -23.37 -5.65
N ALA A 33 -29.02 -22.72 -5.11
CA ALA A 33 -28.91 -21.28 -5.19
C ALA A 33 -27.51 -20.87 -5.65
N VAL A 34 -27.45 -19.94 -6.59
CA VAL A 34 -26.20 -19.29 -6.95
C VAL A 34 -25.89 -18.26 -5.87
N VAL A 35 -24.87 -18.52 -5.07
CA VAL A 35 -24.45 -17.65 -3.98
C VAL A 35 -23.18 -16.93 -4.36
N LEU A 36 -23.22 -15.61 -4.37
CA LEU A 36 -22.06 -14.74 -4.47
C LEU A 36 -21.53 -14.43 -3.07
N LYS A 37 -20.27 -14.78 -2.81
CA LYS A 37 -19.55 -14.41 -1.59
C LYS A 37 -18.60 -13.25 -1.91
N ALA A 38 -18.88 -12.09 -1.35
CA ALA A 38 -18.01 -10.93 -1.42
C ALA A 38 -17.09 -10.95 -0.18
N THR A 39 -15.77 -10.86 -0.39
CA THR A 39 -14.81 -10.90 0.71
C THR A 39 -13.72 -9.86 0.49
N GLY A 40 -13.51 -9.00 1.47
CA GLY A 40 -12.36 -8.11 1.55
C GLY A 40 -11.59 -8.42 2.82
N LYS A 41 -10.29 -8.65 2.69
CA LYS A 41 -9.45 -8.94 3.84
C LYS A 41 -8.03 -8.41 3.70
N GLU A 42 -7.44 -8.17 4.84
CA GLU A 42 -6.03 -7.91 5.06
C GLU A 42 -5.42 -9.11 5.77
N LYS A 43 -4.26 -9.56 5.32
CA LYS A 43 -3.47 -10.61 5.96
C LYS A 43 -2.03 -10.13 6.08
N VAL A 44 -1.43 -10.32 7.25
CA VAL A 44 -0.03 -10.03 7.55
C VAL A 44 0.58 -11.27 8.18
N SER A 45 1.74 -11.70 7.68
CA SER A 45 2.53 -12.78 8.25
C SER A 45 3.99 -12.39 8.32
N TRP A 46 4.69 -12.77 9.38
CA TRP A 46 6.10 -12.42 9.56
C TRP A 46 6.80 -13.41 10.48
N GLU A 47 8.12 -13.47 10.35
CA GLU A 47 9.00 -14.20 11.23
C GLU A 47 9.67 -13.23 12.20
N GLN A 48 9.63 -13.53 13.50
CA GLN A 48 10.28 -12.71 14.51
C GLN A 48 11.29 -13.54 15.30
N ARG A 49 12.48 -12.96 15.52
CA ARG A 49 13.48 -13.55 16.43
C ARG A 49 13.13 -13.24 17.86
N ILE A 50 13.03 -14.26 18.70
CA ILE A 50 12.74 -14.12 20.13
C ILE A 50 13.91 -14.70 20.93
N GLY A 51 14.42 -13.92 21.89
CA GLY A 51 15.50 -14.37 22.79
C GLY A 51 16.92 -14.21 22.25
N GLN A 52 17.89 -14.82 22.95
CA GLN A 52 19.32 -14.78 22.63
C GLN A 52 19.80 -15.95 21.75
N GLU A 53 19.01 -17.01 21.62
CA GLU A 53 19.29 -18.14 20.73
C GLU A 53 18.36 -18.07 19.51
N PHE A 54 18.79 -18.63 18.38
CA PHE A 54 18.26 -18.48 17.02
C PHE A 54 16.79 -18.95 16.79
N GLU A 55 15.96 -18.99 17.83
CA GLU A 55 14.54 -19.29 17.72
C GLU A 55 13.82 -18.18 16.96
N THR A 56 13.15 -18.60 15.89
CA THR A 56 12.31 -17.75 15.06
C THR A 56 10.89 -18.28 15.19
N GLU A 57 9.98 -17.40 15.61
CA GLU A 57 8.56 -17.72 15.66
C GLU A 57 7.83 -17.09 14.47
N ASP A 58 6.90 -17.85 13.90
CA ASP A 58 6.03 -17.43 12.82
C ASP A 58 4.74 -16.82 13.37
N PHE A 59 4.43 -15.61 12.94
CA PHE A 59 3.21 -14.91 13.29
C PHE A 59 2.32 -14.70 12.07
N GLU A 60 1.02 -14.87 12.26
CA GLU A 60 0.00 -14.55 11.27
C GLU A 60 -1.16 -13.78 11.92
N ARG A 61 -1.62 -12.75 11.23
CA ARG A 61 -2.79 -11.95 11.57
C ARG A 61 -3.65 -11.72 10.33
N GLU A 62 -4.96 -11.80 10.51
CA GLU A 62 -5.94 -11.56 9.46
C GLU A 62 -7.04 -10.65 9.98
N HIS A 63 -7.48 -9.71 9.13
CA HIS A 63 -8.60 -8.83 9.39
C HIS A 63 -9.55 -8.82 8.21
N GLU A 64 -10.81 -9.15 8.46
CA GLU A 64 -11.86 -9.15 7.44
C GLU A 64 -12.56 -7.78 7.42
N PHE A 65 -12.38 -7.02 6.34
CA PHE A 65 -13.11 -5.75 6.14
C PHE A 65 -14.60 -5.99 5.92
N PHE A 66 -14.94 -7.03 5.16
CA PHE A 66 -16.31 -7.46 4.92
C PHE A 66 -16.35 -8.90 4.42
N LYS A 67 -17.45 -9.59 4.73
CA LYS A 67 -17.72 -10.95 4.28
C LYS A 67 -19.21 -11.18 4.14
N GLU A 68 -19.71 -10.94 2.94
CA GLU A 68 -21.14 -10.95 2.67
C GLU A 68 -21.51 -12.07 1.70
N LYS A 69 -22.70 -12.64 1.92
CA LYS A 69 -23.29 -13.67 1.06
C LYS A 69 -24.54 -13.07 0.40
N ILE A 70 -24.58 -13.12 -0.92
CA ILE A 70 -25.67 -12.57 -1.74
C ILE A 70 -26.21 -13.72 -2.58
N ILE A 71 -27.51 -13.96 -2.51
CA ILE A 71 -28.18 -14.94 -3.37
C ILE A 71 -28.47 -14.25 -4.70
N LEU A 72 -27.82 -14.70 -5.77
CA LEU A 72 -28.01 -14.13 -7.12
C LEU A 72 -29.23 -14.72 -7.82
N SER A 73 -29.47 -16.02 -7.64
CA SER A 73 -30.62 -16.71 -8.19
C SER A 73 -30.93 -17.92 -7.33
N GLN A 74 -32.22 -18.16 -7.10
CA GLN A 74 -32.71 -19.46 -6.68
C GLN A 74 -33.02 -20.25 -7.94
N ILE A 75 -32.58 -21.50 -7.98
CA ILE A 75 -32.72 -22.42 -9.10
C ILE A 75 -33.76 -23.45 -8.66
N PRO A 76 -35.02 -23.31 -9.12
CA PRO A 76 -36.10 -24.21 -8.72
C PRO A 76 -36.04 -25.56 -9.47
N HIS A 77 -35.25 -25.67 -10.54
CA HIS A 77 -35.20 -26.84 -11.43
C HIS A 77 -33.76 -27.15 -11.88
N THR A 78 -33.51 -28.38 -12.33
CA THR A 78 -32.20 -28.81 -12.84
C THR A 78 -31.70 -27.91 -13.98
N LEU A 79 -30.49 -27.37 -13.84
CA LEU A 79 -29.84 -26.61 -14.91
C LEU A 79 -29.32 -27.55 -16.01
N GLN A 80 -29.50 -27.14 -17.25
CA GLN A 80 -28.95 -27.84 -18.40
C GLN A 80 -27.47 -27.48 -18.56
N PRO A 81 -26.68 -28.29 -19.29
CA PRO A 81 -25.31 -27.90 -19.64
C PRO A 81 -25.30 -26.62 -20.45
N GLY A 82 -24.35 -25.73 -20.16
CA GLY A 82 -24.24 -24.45 -20.84
C GLY A 82 -23.58 -23.37 -20.00
N ASP A 83 -23.49 -22.17 -20.58
CA ASP A 83 -22.91 -20.99 -19.94
C ASP A 83 -24.01 -20.12 -19.34
N TYR A 84 -23.96 -19.95 -18.03
CA TYR A 84 -24.88 -19.09 -17.29
C TYR A 84 -24.18 -17.84 -16.81
N VAL A 85 -24.78 -16.69 -17.09
CA VAL A 85 -24.26 -15.38 -16.67
C VAL A 85 -25.22 -14.76 -15.67
N TYR A 86 -24.74 -14.58 -14.44
CA TYR A 86 -25.53 -13.97 -13.37
C TYR A 86 -25.06 -12.52 -13.15
N PRO A 87 -25.87 -11.52 -13.51
CA PRO A 87 -25.55 -10.12 -13.25
C PRO A 87 -25.71 -9.83 -11.76
N PHE A 88 -24.82 -9.01 -11.20
CA PHE A 88 -24.94 -8.55 -9.83
C PHE A 88 -24.47 -7.10 -9.70
N GLN A 89 -24.99 -6.44 -8.67
CA GLN A 89 -24.54 -5.13 -8.25
C GLN A 89 -24.14 -5.22 -6.78
N TYR A 90 -22.91 -4.79 -6.50
CA TYR A 90 -22.39 -4.74 -5.15
C TYR A 90 -21.75 -3.37 -4.90
N GLN A 91 -22.12 -2.75 -3.79
CA GLN A 91 -21.50 -1.50 -3.36
C GLN A 91 -20.39 -1.81 -2.37
N LEU A 92 -19.14 -1.60 -2.78
CA LEU A 92 -18.00 -1.73 -1.88
C LEU A 92 -18.06 -0.62 -0.80
N PRO A 93 -17.69 -0.94 0.45
CA PRO A 93 -17.50 0.09 1.48
C PRO A 93 -16.56 1.20 1.01
N SER A 94 -16.88 2.45 1.35
CA SER A 94 -16.09 3.62 0.92
C SER A 94 -14.79 3.80 1.69
N THR A 95 -14.61 3.08 2.79
CA THR A 95 -13.45 3.13 3.69
C THR A 95 -12.41 2.06 3.37
N LEU A 96 -12.58 1.32 2.27
CA LEU A 96 -11.62 0.27 1.91
C LEU A 96 -10.29 0.89 1.48
N PRO A 97 -9.16 0.36 1.97
CA PRO A 97 -7.85 0.72 1.45
C PRO A 97 -7.67 0.25 -0.01
N GLY A 98 -6.60 0.75 -0.64
CA GLY A 98 -6.15 0.21 -1.93
C GLY A 98 -5.68 -1.25 -1.79
N VAL A 99 -5.65 -1.98 -2.91
CA VAL A 99 -4.96 -3.28 -2.95
C VAL A 99 -3.48 -3.07 -2.64
N PHE A 100 -2.94 -3.92 -1.78
CA PHE A 100 -1.55 -3.85 -1.31
C PHE A 100 -0.95 -5.25 -1.33
N SER A 101 0.33 -5.32 -1.71
CA SER A 101 1.12 -6.55 -1.67
C SER A 101 2.56 -6.19 -1.33
N LEU A 102 3.06 -6.84 -0.28
CA LEU A 102 4.43 -6.76 0.17
C LEU A 102 4.91 -8.20 0.36
N GLU A 103 6.04 -8.54 -0.25
CA GLU A 103 6.61 -9.88 -0.19
C GLU A 103 8.06 -9.80 0.30
N ARG A 104 8.45 -10.76 1.15
CA ARG A 104 9.83 -10.98 1.60
C ARG A 104 10.50 -9.72 2.15
N TYR A 105 9.74 -8.89 2.86
CA TYR A 105 10.31 -7.71 3.51
C TYR A 105 11.07 -8.13 4.77
N ALA A 106 12.29 -7.62 4.95
CA ALA A 106 13.11 -7.92 6.12
C ALA A 106 13.67 -6.61 6.67
N CYS A 107 13.45 -6.37 7.95
CA CYS A 107 13.93 -5.19 8.65
C CYS A 107 14.03 -5.48 10.16
N LEU A 108 15.18 -5.17 10.75
CA LEU A 108 15.45 -5.09 12.20
C LEU A 108 14.58 -6.00 13.08
N GLY A 109 14.93 -7.29 13.15
CA GLY A 109 14.27 -8.26 14.04
C GLY A 109 13.03 -8.94 13.45
N VAL A 110 12.52 -8.44 12.32
CA VAL A 110 11.46 -9.05 11.53
C VAL A 110 12.02 -9.54 10.20
N ASN A 111 11.82 -10.82 9.90
CA ASN A 111 12.16 -11.46 8.64
C ASN A 111 10.89 -11.88 7.90
N ASN A 112 11.01 -12.08 6.59
CA ASN A 112 9.95 -12.65 5.74
C ASN A 112 8.56 -12.03 5.98
N LEU A 113 8.50 -10.72 6.22
CA LEU A 113 7.25 -10.00 6.35
C LEU A 113 6.53 -10.01 4.99
N GLU A 114 5.35 -10.60 5.00
CA GLU A 114 4.41 -10.63 3.90
C GLU A 114 3.11 -9.95 4.35
N ALA A 115 2.62 -9.02 3.53
CA ALA A 115 1.37 -8.32 3.81
C ALA A 115 0.54 -8.21 2.54
N THR A 116 -0.75 -8.49 2.62
CA THR A 116 -1.66 -8.49 1.47
C THR A 116 -3.02 -7.93 1.87
N VAL A 117 -3.47 -6.93 1.11
CA VAL A 117 -4.85 -6.43 1.13
C VAL A 117 -5.50 -6.84 -0.19
N GLN A 118 -6.53 -7.67 -0.12
CA GLN A 118 -7.18 -8.23 -1.30
C GLN A 118 -8.70 -8.30 -1.18
N TYR A 119 -9.35 -8.09 -2.32
CA TYR A 119 -10.80 -8.13 -2.48
C TYR A 119 -11.17 -9.15 -3.54
N LYS A 120 -12.13 -10.03 -3.22
CA LYS A 120 -12.57 -11.09 -4.12
C LYS A 120 -14.08 -11.29 -4.10
N PHE A 121 -14.60 -11.65 -5.25
CA PHE A 121 -15.94 -12.19 -5.41
C PHE A 121 -15.82 -13.67 -5.76
N LYS A 122 -16.55 -14.52 -5.04
CA LYS A 122 -16.62 -15.96 -5.27
C LYS A 122 -18.06 -16.37 -5.46
N ALA A 123 -18.44 -16.73 -6.68
CA ALA A 123 -19.74 -17.37 -6.92
C ALA A 123 -19.61 -18.87 -6.69
N THR A 124 -20.59 -19.44 -6.01
CA THR A 124 -20.70 -20.88 -5.78
C THR A 124 -22.08 -21.37 -6.18
N LEU A 125 -22.11 -22.44 -6.96
CA LEU A 125 -23.29 -23.23 -7.27
C LEU A 125 -22.90 -24.68 -7.01
N GLU A 126 -23.35 -25.24 -5.89
CA GLU A 126 -22.92 -26.58 -5.44
C GLU A 126 -21.38 -26.72 -5.42
N ASP A 127 -20.84 -27.60 -6.27
CA ASP A 127 -19.40 -27.83 -6.42
C ASP A 127 -18.71 -26.84 -7.37
N LEU A 128 -19.48 -26.17 -8.25
CA LEU A 128 -18.97 -25.18 -9.19
C LEU A 128 -18.62 -23.88 -8.47
N LYS A 129 -17.40 -23.40 -8.73
CA LYS A 129 -16.83 -22.23 -8.07
C LYS A 129 -16.18 -21.33 -9.11
N ALA A 130 -16.69 -20.11 -9.26
CA ALA A 130 -16.05 -19.05 -10.02
C ALA A 130 -15.50 -17.99 -9.06
N ARG A 131 -14.30 -17.46 -9.33
CA ARG A 131 -13.66 -16.43 -8.49
C ARG A 131 -13.10 -15.33 -9.36
N THR A 132 -13.20 -14.10 -8.88
CA THR A 132 -12.57 -12.94 -9.50
C THR A 132 -12.04 -12.01 -8.42
N TYR A 133 -10.92 -11.36 -8.70
CA TYR A 133 -10.29 -10.39 -7.82
C TYR A 133 -10.62 -8.97 -8.28
N VAL A 134 -10.81 -8.08 -7.30
CA VAL A 134 -11.17 -6.69 -7.56
C VAL A 134 -10.01 -5.81 -7.19
N VAL A 135 -9.53 -5.02 -8.16
CA VAL A 135 -8.57 -3.96 -7.91
C VAL A 135 -9.32 -2.73 -7.40
N VAL A 136 -9.10 -2.44 -6.12
CA VAL A 136 -9.51 -1.19 -5.48
C VAL A 136 -8.30 -0.27 -5.50
N HIS A 137 -8.46 0.88 -6.16
CA HIS A 137 -7.45 1.93 -6.16
C HIS A 137 -7.75 2.89 -5.02
N GLU A 138 -6.71 3.23 -4.26
CA GLU A 138 -6.79 4.33 -3.33
C GLU A 138 -6.99 5.64 -4.09
N ARG A 139 -7.82 6.53 -3.55
CA ARG A 139 -8.00 7.85 -4.13
C ARG A 139 -6.82 8.71 -3.74
N LEU A 140 -6.23 9.41 -4.71
CA LEU A 140 -5.30 10.49 -4.44
C LEU A 140 -6.00 11.54 -3.56
N ALA A 141 -5.72 11.51 -2.27
CA ALA A 141 -6.27 12.45 -1.30
C ALA A 141 -5.55 13.81 -1.37
N GLN A 142 -4.32 13.82 -1.88
CA GLN A 142 -3.48 15.01 -1.94
C GLN A 142 -3.54 15.67 -3.32
N ARG A 143 -3.56 17.00 -3.31
CA ARG A 143 -3.37 17.81 -4.52
C ARG A 143 -1.91 17.66 -4.97
N ILE A 144 -1.72 17.36 -6.26
CA ILE A 144 -0.39 17.36 -6.88
C ILE A 144 0.07 18.81 -7.00
N GLN A 145 1.18 19.14 -6.36
CA GLN A 145 1.77 20.47 -6.39
C GLN A 145 3.29 20.40 -6.18
N PRO A 146 4.03 21.43 -6.61
CA PRO A 146 5.45 21.56 -6.27
C PRO A 146 5.65 21.58 -4.76
N SER A 147 6.78 21.03 -4.32
CA SER A 147 7.18 21.02 -2.91
C SER A 147 8.54 21.70 -2.78
N GLN A 148 8.74 22.48 -1.74
CA GLN A 148 10.02 23.10 -1.44
C GLN A 148 10.26 23.12 0.06
N ASP A 149 11.51 22.95 0.45
CA ASP A 149 11.93 23.05 1.84
C ASP A 149 13.35 23.62 1.93
N SER A 150 13.70 24.21 3.07
CA SER A 150 15.03 24.76 3.29
C SER A 150 15.44 24.63 4.74
N ILE A 151 16.68 24.21 4.97
CA ILE A 151 17.28 24.09 6.29
C ILE A 151 18.63 24.82 6.33
N THR A 152 18.83 25.61 7.38
CA THR A 152 20.12 26.24 7.70
C THR A 152 20.68 25.61 8.96
N GLN A 153 21.91 25.10 8.90
CA GLN A 153 22.61 24.53 10.03
C GLN A 153 23.89 25.31 10.34
N ASN A 154 24.15 25.53 11.63
CA ASN A 154 25.41 26.08 12.11
C ASN A 154 26.45 24.96 12.13
N ILE A 155 27.59 25.18 11.48
CA ILE A 155 28.70 24.23 11.46
C ILE A 155 29.59 24.53 12.65
N HIS A 156 29.83 23.52 13.49
CA HIS A 156 30.66 23.66 14.68
C HIS A 156 31.87 22.72 14.61
N TRP A 157 33.02 23.20 15.10
CA TRP A 157 34.18 22.38 15.40
C TRP A 157 34.30 22.24 16.93
N PHE A 158 34.55 21.01 17.42
CA PHE A 158 34.73 20.70 18.85
C PHE A 158 33.60 21.29 19.69
N CYS A 159 32.37 20.82 19.41
CA CYS A 159 31.07 21.12 20.03
C CYS A 159 30.64 22.59 20.17
N CYS A 160 31.55 23.58 20.11
CA CYS A 160 31.26 24.95 20.51
C CYS A 160 31.84 26.02 19.56
N LEU A 161 32.89 25.73 18.77
CA LEU A 161 33.48 26.75 17.89
C LEU A 161 32.71 26.82 16.57
N SER A 162 31.90 27.87 16.41
CA SER A 162 31.20 28.13 15.14
C SER A 162 32.19 28.35 14.00
N ARG A 163 31.97 27.63 12.90
CA ARG A 163 32.73 27.74 11.64
C ARG A 163 31.89 28.33 10.52
N GLY A 164 30.76 28.95 10.86
CA GLY A 164 29.83 29.54 9.91
C GLY A 164 28.57 28.68 9.72
N LYS A 165 27.85 28.90 8.63
CA LYS A 165 26.54 28.29 8.40
C LYS A 165 26.48 27.67 7.02
N CYS A 166 25.70 26.60 6.89
CA CYS A 166 25.37 26.01 5.60
C CYS A 166 23.85 26.01 5.45
N THR A 167 23.37 26.49 4.30
CA THR A 167 21.95 26.44 3.94
C THR A 167 21.74 25.48 2.78
N LEU A 168 20.85 24.51 2.96
CA LEU A 168 20.37 23.60 1.92
C LEU A 168 18.91 23.96 1.62
N ALA A 169 18.63 24.36 0.39
CA ALA A 169 17.28 24.52 -0.14
C ALA A 169 17.01 23.45 -1.19
N VAL A 170 15.86 22.80 -1.12
CA VAL A 170 15.45 21.73 -2.03
C VAL A 170 14.09 22.05 -2.58
N ALA A 171 13.91 21.88 -3.89
CA ALA A 171 12.62 21.99 -4.56
C ALA A 171 12.37 20.75 -5.41
N MET A 172 11.11 20.31 -5.45
CA MET A 172 10.61 19.20 -6.25
C MET A 172 9.45 19.70 -7.11
N ASP A 173 9.36 19.18 -8.34
CA ASP A 173 8.28 19.56 -9.27
C ASP A 173 6.91 19.03 -8.82
N LYS A 174 6.91 17.90 -8.12
CA LYS A 174 5.70 17.28 -7.53
C LYS A 174 5.97 16.75 -6.12
N ASN A 175 4.92 16.73 -5.31
CA ASN A 175 4.84 16.04 -4.03
C ASN A 175 4.37 14.57 -4.16
N VAL A 176 3.87 14.17 -5.33
CA VAL A 176 3.38 12.81 -5.60
C VAL A 176 3.90 12.37 -6.98
N TYR A 177 4.46 11.16 -7.02
CA TYR A 177 4.95 10.52 -8.25
C TYR A 177 4.24 9.19 -8.45
N LEU A 178 3.87 8.91 -9.70
CA LEU A 178 3.30 7.63 -10.11
C LEU A 178 4.43 6.63 -10.43
N PRO A 179 4.16 5.31 -10.35
CA PRO A 179 5.12 4.30 -10.77
C PRO A 179 5.63 4.55 -12.20
N GLY A 180 6.95 4.57 -12.37
CA GLY A 180 7.61 4.83 -13.65
C GLY A 180 7.97 6.30 -13.90
N GLU A 181 7.48 7.24 -13.08
CA GLU A 181 7.94 8.63 -13.14
C GLU A 181 9.33 8.80 -12.49
N THR A 182 10.08 9.78 -12.96
CA THR A 182 11.37 10.17 -12.37
C THR A 182 11.21 11.46 -11.58
N ALA A 183 11.47 11.42 -10.27
CA ALA A 183 11.41 12.61 -9.41
C ALA A 183 12.51 13.61 -9.76
N GLN A 184 12.12 14.85 -10.06
CA GLN A 184 13.07 15.94 -10.33
C GLN A 184 13.30 16.72 -9.05
N ILE A 185 14.56 16.73 -8.59
CA ILE A 185 14.95 17.38 -7.34
C ILE A 185 15.99 18.45 -7.67
N LEU A 186 15.64 19.71 -7.44
CA LEU A 186 16.54 20.85 -7.53
C LEU A 186 17.10 21.14 -6.14
N CYS A 187 18.40 20.95 -5.96
CA CYS A 187 19.10 21.25 -4.72
C CYS A 187 19.98 22.49 -4.90
N HIS A 188 19.82 23.48 -4.02
CA HIS A 188 20.66 24.66 -3.92
C HIS A 188 21.36 24.68 -2.56
N ILE A 189 22.68 24.77 -2.57
CA ILE A 189 23.51 24.75 -1.35
C ILE A 189 24.30 26.05 -1.28
N THR A 190 24.14 26.77 -0.18
CA THR A 190 24.94 27.95 0.16
C THR A 190 25.86 27.60 1.33
N ASN A 191 27.16 27.51 1.08
CA ASN A 191 28.15 27.20 2.10
C ASN A 191 28.84 28.48 2.61
N ASP A 192 28.23 29.13 3.59
CA ASP A 192 28.80 30.29 4.31
C ASP A 192 29.63 29.84 5.52
N SER A 193 30.36 28.72 5.36
CA SER A 193 31.21 28.16 6.39
C SER A 193 32.66 28.03 5.91
N HIS A 194 33.57 27.90 6.88
CA HIS A 194 34.99 27.64 6.64
C HIS A 194 35.31 26.15 6.45
N VAL A 195 34.29 25.31 6.23
CA VAL A 195 34.42 23.85 6.12
C VAL A 195 33.91 23.40 4.76
N ASN A 196 34.70 22.56 4.08
CA ASN A 196 34.29 21.96 2.82
C ASN A 196 33.17 20.95 3.07
N ILE A 197 32.08 21.08 2.33
CA ILE A 197 31.07 20.04 2.23
C ILE A 197 31.63 18.99 1.27
N SER A 198 31.80 17.75 1.75
CA SER A 198 32.48 16.69 0.99
C SER A 198 31.59 16.04 -0.08
N ALA A 199 30.32 15.81 0.25
CA ALA A 199 29.35 15.18 -0.63
C ALA A 199 27.92 15.58 -0.28
N LEU A 200 27.05 15.57 -1.28
CA LEU A 200 25.61 15.60 -1.12
C LEU A 200 25.06 14.20 -1.37
N ARG A 201 24.13 13.74 -0.52
CA ARG A 201 23.44 12.46 -0.68
C ARG A 201 21.94 12.67 -0.68
N CYS A 202 21.27 12.10 -1.67
CA CYS A 202 19.81 12.06 -1.77
C CYS A 202 19.35 10.63 -1.53
N HIS A 203 18.51 10.42 -0.53
CA HIS A 203 18.02 9.11 -0.14
C HIS A 203 16.50 9.03 -0.36
N LEU A 204 16.05 7.97 -1.01
CA LEU A 204 14.64 7.60 -1.07
C LEU A 204 14.39 6.51 -0.03
N TYR A 205 13.56 6.82 0.96
CA TYR A 205 13.15 5.88 1.99
C TYR A 205 11.72 5.38 1.73
N GLN A 206 11.47 4.13 2.08
CA GLN A 206 10.14 3.54 2.16
C GLN A 206 9.84 3.25 3.64
N ASP A 207 8.73 3.81 4.11
CA ASP A 207 8.20 3.53 5.44
C ASP A 207 7.00 2.58 5.31
N ILE A 208 7.05 1.47 6.03
CA ILE A 208 5.96 0.48 6.11
C ILE A 208 5.48 0.41 7.54
N THR A 209 4.23 0.79 7.77
CA THR A 209 3.61 0.76 9.10
C THR A 209 2.66 -0.43 9.22
N LEU A 210 2.95 -1.34 10.15
CA LEU A 210 2.08 -2.45 10.51
C LEU A 210 1.20 -2.06 11.69
N THR A 211 -0.11 -2.02 11.46
CA THR A 211 -1.11 -1.72 12.49
C THR A 211 -1.78 -2.96 13.04
N LEU A 212 -1.88 -4.04 12.25
CA LEU A 212 -2.56 -5.27 12.63
C LEU A 212 -1.68 -6.21 13.48
N ALA A 213 -0.37 -6.07 13.38
CA ALA A 213 0.60 -7.03 13.92
C ALA A 213 0.84 -6.87 15.44
N PHE A 214 0.71 -5.64 15.96
CA PHE A 214 1.17 -5.27 17.30
C PHE A 214 0.12 -4.44 18.06
N PRO A 215 0.18 -4.42 19.41
CA PRO A 215 -0.68 -3.55 20.22
C PRO A 215 -0.52 -2.06 19.87
N GLU A 216 0.68 -1.66 19.48
CA GLU A 216 1.03 -0.33 18.97
C GLU A 216 1.54 -0.46 17.54
N ALA A 217 1.21 0.49 16.67
CA ALA A 217 1.65 0.46 15.29
C ALA A 217 3.18 0.52 15.19
N GLN A 218 3.78 -0.42 14.46
CA GLN A 218 5.24 -0.45 14.25
C GLN A 218 5.58 -0.02 12.83
N THR A 219 6.50 0.94 12.70
CA THR A 219 6.97 1.44 11.40
C THR A 219 8.39 0.94 11.12
N PHE A 220 8.57 0.41 9.92
CA PHE A 220 9.86 -0.05 9.40
C PHE A 220 10.29 0.85 8.25
N THR A 221 11.47 1.44 8.36
CA THR A 221 12.06 2.31 7.33
C THR A 221 13.15 1.57 6.58
N ARG A 222 13.10 1.60 5.25
CA ARG A 222 14.12 1.01 4.37
C ARG A 222 14.61 2.03 3.35
N LEU A 223 15.92 2.11 3.16
CA LEU A 223 16.51 2.84 2.04
C LEU A 223 16.27 2.08 0.73
N ILE A 224 15.59 2.71 -0.22
CA ILE A 224 15.25 2.15 -1.54
C ILE A 224 16.26 2.57 -2.59
N ALA A 225 16.67 3.84 -2.57
CA ALA A 225 17.64 4.38 -3.51
C ALA A 225 18.51 5.45 -2.85
N GLU A 226 19.76 5.52 -3.30
CA GLU A 226 20.72 6.56 -2.90
C GLU A 226 21.37 7.14 -4.16
N ALA A 227 21.40 8.47 -4.25
CA ALA A 227 22.19 9.20 -5.23
C ALA A 227 23.23 10.06 -4.50
N ARG A 228 24.47 10.06 -5.01
CA ARG A 228 25.59 10.83 -4.46
C ARG A 228 26.06 11.86 -5.47
N PHE A 229 26.33 13.07 -4.97
CA PHE A 229 26.83 14.19 -5.75
C PHE A 229 28.04 14.81 -5.06
N SER A 230 28.86 15.52 -5.83
CA SER A 230 30.00 16.28 -5.30
C SER A 230 29.51 17.34 -4.32
N GLY A 231 30.28 17.55 -3.26
CA GLY A 231 30.00 18.61 -2.29
C GLY A 231 30.43 19.99 -2.77
N VAL A 232 30.22 20.98 -1.91
CA VAL A 232 30.50 22.40 -2.17
C VAL A 232 31.67 22.86 -1.30
N PRO A 233 32.77 23.37 -1.88
CA PRO A 233 33.90 23.86 -1.11
C PRO A 233 33.50 25.06 -0.23
N ALA A 234 34.29 25.32 0.80
CA ALA A 234 34.18 26.54 1.59
C ALA A 234 34.55 27.76 0.73
N VAL A 235 33.90 28.89 0.97
CA VAL A 235 34.34 30.16 0.39
C VAL A 235 35.66 30.54 1.07
N PRO A 236 36.75 30.78 0.32
CA PRO A 236 38.00 31.23 0.92
C PRO A 236 37.77 32.58 1.60
N SER A 237 38.24 32.71 2.84
CA SER A 237 38.28 34.00 3.53
C SER A 237 39.14 34.94 2.70
N SER A 238 38.54 35.91 2.02
CA SER A 238 39.27 37.05 1.50
C SER A 238 39.69 37.92 2.68
N SER A 239 40.81 37.57 3.29
CA SER A 239 41.52 38.40 4.26
C SER A 239 43.02 38.28 4.02
N ASP A 240 43.45 38.83 2.89
CA ASP A 240 44.76 39.47 2.76
C ASP A 240 44.49 40.94 2.43
N ARG A 241 44.63 41.79 3.47
CA ARG A 241 45.26 43.11 3.45
C ARG A 241 45.22 43.74 4.84
#